data_AF-A0A2S9G857-F1
#
_entry.id   AF-A0A2S9G857-F1
#
_cell.length_a   1.000
_cell.length_b   1.000
_cell.length_c   1.000
_cell.angle_alpha   90.00
_cell.angle_beta   90.00
_cell.angle_gamma   90.00
#
_symmetry.space_group_name_H-M   'P 1'
#
loop_
_entity.id
_entity.type
_entity.pdbx_description
1 polymer ?
#
loop_
_entity_poly.entity_id
_entity_poly.type
_entity_poly.pdbx_seq_one_letter_code
_entity_poly.pdbx_strand_id
1 'polypeptide(L)' 'MHIEPGIVDGAKIALSYATASGAGAYALSVAWKHPKERGAGSLIAGTVATTALVFGFFEILPHFPVGVSEVHLILGS' A
#
# COMPACT_ATOMS: atom_id res chain seq x y z
N MET A 1 -7.92 -5.83 -2.40
CA MET A 1 -8.06 -7.21 -1.92
C MET A 1 -7.08 -7.43 -0.79
N HIS A 2 -7.58 -7.69 0.42
CA HIS A 2 -6.77 -8.29 1.48
C HIS A 2 -6.72 -9.81 1.26
N ILE A 3 -5.75 -10.50 1.83
CA ILE A 3 -5.63 -11.97 1.75
C ILE A 3 -5.80 -12.53 3.16
N GLU A 4 -6.70 -13.50 3.32
CA GLU A 4 -6.97 -14.10 4.62
C GLU A 4 -5.72 -14.82 5.16
N PRO A 5 -5.46 -14.72 6.48
CA PRO A 5 -4.40 -15.49 7.11
C PRO A 5 -4.54 -16.99 6.83
N GLY A 6 -3.43 -17.64 6.48
CA GLY A 6 -3.38 -19.07 6.19
C GLY A 6 -3.68 -19.48 4.75
N ILE A 7 -4.09 -18.56 3.86
CA ILE A 7 -4.25 -18.84 2.42
C ILE A 7 -2.90 -18.92 1.70
N VAL A 8 -1.92 -18.13 2.15
CA VAL A 8 -0.56 -18.10 1.60
C VAL A 8 0.38 -18.66 2.66
N ASP A 9 1.15 -19.69 2.32
CA ASP A 9 2.08 -20.36 3.24
C ASP A 9 3.38 -20.79 2.53
N GLY A 10 4.39 -21.15 3.33
CA GLY A 10 5.68 -21.67 2.90
C GLY A 10 6.43 -20.70 1.98
N ALA A 11 6.83 -21.22 0.81
CA ALA A 11 7.62 -20.46 -0.16
C ALA A 11 6.92 -19.18 -0.67
N LYS A 12 5.59 -19.16 -0.74
CA LYS A 12 4.85 -17.99 -1.23
C LYS A 12 4.91 -16.82 -0.25
N ILE A 13 4.83 -17.08 1.05
CA ILE A 13 5.01 -16.04 2.09
C ILE A 13 6.44 -15.51 2.10
N ALA A 14 7.43 -16.40 1.98
CA ALA A 14 8.83 -15.97 1.88
C ALA A 14 9.04 -15.03 0.67
N LEU A 15 8.49 -15.40 -0.49
CA LEU A 15 8.57 -14.59 -1.70
C LEU A 15 7.83 -13.24 -1.56
N SER A 16 6.66 -13.21 -0.91
CA SER A 16 5.93 -11.96 -0.68
C SER A 16 6.73 -10.99 0.19
N TYR A 17 7.34 -11.46 1.28
CA TYR A 17 8.19 -10.62 2.12
C TYR A 17 9.46 -10.17 1.42
N ALA A 18 10.09 -11.04 0.62
CA ALA A 18 11.26 -10.66 -0.16
C ALA A 18 10.92 -9.54 -1.17
N THR A 19 9.79 -9.68 -1.86
CA THR A 19 9.35 -8.68 -2.86
C THR A 19 8.92 -7.38 -2.19
N ALA A 20 8.16 -7.46 -1.10
CA ALA A 20 7.71 -6.30 -0.32
C ALA A 20 8.90 -5.53 0.28
N SER A 21 9.89 -6.23 0.82
CA SER A 21 11.10 -5.59 1.37
C SER A 21 11.94 -4.93 0.28
N GLY A 22 12.10 -5.56 -0.89
CA GLY A 22 12.78 -4.96 -2.04
C GLY A 22 12.10 -3.69 -2.53
N ALA A 23 10.78 -3.74 -2.76
CA ALA A 23 9.99 -2.59 -3.18
C ALA A 23 9.99 -1.48 -2.11
N GLY A 24 9.84 -1.84 -0.83
CA GLY A 24 9.86 -0.90 0.29
C GLY A 24 11.21 -0.20 0.45
N ALA A 25 12.32 -0.95 0.36
CA ALA A 25 13.66 -0.37 0.42
C ALA A 25 13.92 0.62 -0.72
N TYR A 26 13.47 0.28 -1.94
CA TYR A 26 13.57 1.19 -3.07
C TYR A 26 12.73 2.45 -2.88
N ALA A 27 11.47 2.31 -2.45
CA ALA A 27 10.58 3.44 -2.17
C ALA A 27 11.17 4.37 -1.09
N LEU A 28 11.74 3.82 -0.01
CA LEU A 28 12.43 4.58 1.03
C LEU A 28 13.65 5.33 0.49
N SER A 29 14.44 4.69 -0.38
CA SER A 29 15.59 5.34 -1.03
C SER A 29 15.18 6.57 -1.85
N VAL A 30 14.08 6.47 -2.60
CA VAL A 30 13.53 7.60 -3.36
C VAL A 30 12.95 8.67 -2.41
N ALA A 31 12.19 8.26 -1.40
CA ALA A 31 11.63 9.17 -0.40
C ALA A 31 12.72 9.93 0.36
N TRP A 32 13.88 9.33 0.62
CA TRP A 32 15.01 10.00 1.28
C TRP A 32 15.63 11.13 0.44
N LYS A 33 15.55 11.02 -0.89
CA LYS A 33 16.02 12.06 -1.81
C LYS A 33 15.00 13.18 -1.99
N HIS A 34 13.72 12.87 -1.82
CA HIS A 34 12.61 13.78 -2.06
C HIS A 34 12.70 15.14 -1.31
N PRO A 35 13.08 15.20 -0.01
CA PRO A 35 13.24 16.47 0.69
C PRO A 35 14.27 17.41 0.07
N LYS A 36 15.34 16.85 -0.52
CA LYS A 36 16.40 17.64 -1.17
C LYS A 36 15.96 18.20 -2.52
N GLU A 37 15.07 17.49 -3.22
CA GLU A 37 14.61 17.86 -4.56
C GLU A 37 13.37 18.76 -4.54
N ARG A 38 12.44 18.51 -3.62
CA ARG A 38 11.09 19.12 -3.60
C ARG A 38 10.68 19.65 -2.22
N GLY A 39 11.57 19.62 -1.23
CA GLY A 39 11.31 20.03 0.15
C GLY A 39 10.59 18.97 0.99
N ALA A 40 10.80 18.99 2.30
CA ALA A 40 10.16 18.04 3.22
C ALA A 40 8.63 18.22 3.30
N GLY A 41 8.14 19.45 3.12
CA GLY A 41 6.70 19.75 3.19
C GLY A 41 5.87 19.03 2.12
N SER A 42 6.39 18.89 0.90
CA SER A 42 5.70 18.17 -0.18
C SER A 42 5.62 16.67 0.09
N LEU A 43 6.65 16.09 0.71
CA LEU A 43 6.64 14.68 1.13
C LEU A 43 5.57 14.45 2.22
N ILE A 44 5.57 15.26 3.28
CA ILE A 44 4.62 15.12 4.40
C ILE A 44 3.18 15.32 3.92
N ALA A 45 2.92 16.40 3.17
CA ALA A 45 1.59 16.68 2.65
C ALA A 45 1.10 15.56 1.72
N GLY A 46 1.98 15.08 0.84
CA GLY A 46 1.69 13.96 -0.05
C GLY A 46 1.36 12.69 0.72
N THR A 47 2.16 12.32 1.73
CA THR A 47 1.92 11.14 2.57
C THR A 47 0.59 11.23 3.32
N VAL A 48 0.31 12.35 3.97
CA VAL A 48 -0.96 12.53 4.70
C VAL A 48 -2.15 12.43 3.74
N ALA A 49 -2.08 13.11 2.60
CA ALA A 49 -3.15 13.07 1.61
C ALA A 49 -3.37 11.67 1.05
N THR A 50 -2.32 10.95 0.65
CA THR A 50 -2.46 9.61 0.09
C THR A 50 -2.90 8.58 1.12
N THR A 51 -2.42 8.66 2.37
CA THR A 51 -2.92 7.81 3.46
C THR A 51 -4.42 8.04 3.73
N ALA A 52 -4.87 9.30 3.77
CA ALA A 52 -6.28 9.62 3.95
C ALA A 52 -7.15 9.11 2.79
N LEU A 53 -6.66 9.23 1.54
CA LEU A 53 -7.35 8.71 0.36
C LEU A 53 -7.46 7.19 0.36
N VAL A 54 -6.36 6.49 0.65
CA VAL A 54 -6.37 5.01 0.74
C VAL A 54 -7.32 4.55 1.83
N PHE A 55 -7.26 5.17 3.01
CA PHE A 55 -8.21 4.87 4.09
C PHE A 55 -9.66 5.14 3.66
N GLY A 56 -9.93 6.27 3.02
CA GLY A 56 -11.27 6.59 2.51
C GLY A 56 -11.78 5.56 1.51
N PHE A 57 -10.96 5.16 0.54
CA PHE A 57 -11.36 4.21 -0.49
C PHE A 57 -11.54 2.77 0.00
N PHE A 58 -10.82 2.37 1.05
CA PHE A 58 -10.83 0.99 1.53
C PHE A 58 -11.76 0.79 2.72
N GLU A 59 -11.92 1.78 3.60
CA GLU A 59 -12.68 1.64 4.85
C GLU A 59 -14.00 2.43 4.85
N ILE A 60 -14.05 3.60 4.18
CA ILE A 60 -15.22 4.49 4.24
C ILE A 60 -16.18 4.26 3.07
N LEU A 61 -15.64 4.10 1.85
CA LEU A 61 -16.46 3.88 0.67
C LEU A 61 -17.07 2.46 0.66
N PRO A 62 -18.22 2.26 0.00
CA PRO A 62 -18.88 0.95 -0.05
C PRO A 62 -17.95 -0.12 -0.64
N HIS A 63 -17.66 -1.14 0.15
CA HIS A 63 -17.05 -2.40 -0.31
C HIS A 63 -18.12 -3.49 -0.30
N PHE A 64 -18.10 -4.34 -1.33
CA PHE A 64 -19.02 -5.47 -1.43
C PHE A 64 -18.26 -6.79 -1.27
N PRO A 65 -18.77 -7.74 -0.47
CA PRO A 65 -18.18 -9.07 -0.38
C PRO A 65 -18.42 -9.84 -1.68
N VAL A 66 -17.36 -10.42 -2.23
CA VAL A 66 -17.39 -11.27 -3.42
C VAL A 66 -16.68 -12.59 -3.10
N GLY A 67 -17.47 -13.56 -2.63
CA GLY A 67 -16.94 -14.85 -2.19
C GLY A 67 -16.19 -14.74 -0.86
N VAL A 68 -14.94 -15.21 -0.82
CA VAL A 68 -14.06 -15.07 0.37
C VAL A 68 -13.41 -13.69 0.46
N SER A 69 -13.45 -12.87 -0.59
CA SER A 69 -12.71 -11.60 -0.64
C SER A 69 -13.62 -10.39 -0.75
N GLU A 70 -13.17 -9.26 -0.23
CA GLU A 70 -13.83 -7.96 -0.39
C GLU A 70 -13.27 -7.19 -1.59
N VAL A 71 -14.16 -6.52 -2.33
CA VAL A 71 -13.79 -5.64 -3.45
C VAL A 71 -13.83 -4.20 -2.99
N HIS A 72 -12.68 -3.55 -3.04
CA HIS A 72 -12.50 -2.13 -2.68
C HIS A 72 -12.26 -1.32 -3.96
N LEU A 73 -12.60 -0.04 -3.91
CA LEU A 73 -12.18 0.89 -4.96
C LEU A 73 -10.66 1.09 -4.86
N ILE A 74 -9.92 0.62 -5.85
CA ILE A 74 -8.46 0.80 -5.92
C ILE A 74 -8.17 1.87 -6.96
N LEU A 75 -7.66 3.02 -6.51
CA LEU A 75 -7.26 4.09 -7.42
C LEU A 75 -6.00 3.66 -8.21
N GLY A 76 -6.13 3.50 -9.52
CA GLY A 76 -5.03 3.11 -10.42
C GLY A 76 -4.99 1.62 -10.81
N SER A 77 -6.05 0.86 -10.53
CA SER A 77 -6.31 -0.46 -11.11
C SER A 77 -6.88 -0.38 -12.53
#